data_AF-A0A1D7QY31-F1
#
_entry.id   AF-A0A1D7QY31-F1
#
_cell.length_a   1.000
_cell.length_b   1.000
_cell.length_c   1.000
_cell.angle_alpha   90.00
_cell.angle_beta   90.00
_cell.angle_gamma   90.00
#
_symmetry.space_group_name_H-M   'P 1'
#
loop_
_entity.id
_entity.type
_entity.pdbx_description
1 polymer ?
#
loop_
_entity_poly.entity_id
_entity_poly.type
_entity_poly.pdbx_seq_one_letter_code
_entity_poly.pdbx_strand_id
1 'polypeptide(L)'
;MKRLMPQDIVDTNYLFFTGKGGVGKTSAACATAMSLADQGKKVLIVSTDPASNLQDVFGTTLANEPAPVPGVDNLFAANLDPEEAAATYRKKMIDPYKGTLPQAALDSMEEQLSGACTVEIAAFDEFSSLLANEEATADFDHILFDTAPTGHTLRLLQLPNAWSDFLEGNENGASCLGPLAGLADKKALYQKTVEALANGERTKLILVARPDESTLIEAGKAAKELGDIGILNQMLVINGVFERTSEDDTAIQLEAKQHEALKAIPAYFDDKPTFTLPLVPYNLTGFQALRDLFDRDASQLVEDIPPVEPMNLPAISEMIDELSARNQGVFMTMGKGGVGKTTVAAAVATGLAGRGHKVLLTTTDPAAHVDMVMDHDALEGSLSVSRIDPKVEVENYKAQVLNNVSSELNEDELAYIKEDLESPCTEEIAVFRAFAETVDQAKDAFVVIDTAPTGHTLLLLDAAQSYHKEVERTQGDLPESVKQLLPRLRNPEETFISLVTLPEATPVYEAGRLQEDLRRAQIEPAWWIINQSYHETGTTDPVLAGRAYAERKWIKEVKESYANKTCIIPWQADQIKGLEKLKALTK
;
A
#
# COMPACT_ATOMS: atom_id res chain seq x y z
N MET A 1 2.23 21.21 18.99
CA MET A 1 3.41 20.71 18.21
C MET A 1 3.95 21.86 17.36
N LYS A 2 5.23 21.84 16.98
CA LYS A 2 5.84 22.90 16.14
C LYS A 2 5.67 22.55 14.65
N ARG A 3 5.50 23.55 13.78
CA ARG A 3 5.59 23.37 12.31
C ARG A 3 7.02 22.98 11.93
N LEU A 4 7.18 21.96 11.10
CA LEU A 4 8.47 21.52 10.57
C LEU A 4 9.09 22.65 9.74
N MET A 5 10.35 22.97 10.01
CA MET A 5 11.18 23.76 9.11
C MET A 5 12.37 22.91 8.64
N PRO A 6 12.91 23.11 7.43
CA PRO A 6 14.01 22.28 6.91
C PRO A 6 15.26 22.27 7.80
N GLN A 7 15.54 23.40 8.46
CA GLN A 7 16.62 23.52 9.44
C GLN A 7 16.47 22.63 10.69
N ASP A 8 15.26 22.15 10.99
CA ASP A 8 15.01 21.27 12.12
C ASP A 8 15.46 19.81 11.86
N ILE A 9 15.86 19.46 10.62
CA ILE A 9 16.14 18.08 10.18
C ILE A 9 17.51 17.84 9.52
N VAL A 10 18.40 18.85 9.47
CA VAL A 10 19.67 18.82 8.71
C VAL A 10 20.94 18.65 9.54
N ASP A 11 20.83 18.00 10.69
CA ASP A 11 21.97 17.59 11.51
C ASP A 11 22.68 16.31 10.99
N THR A 12 22.14 15.66 9.95
CA THR A 12 22.70 14.43 9.35
C THR A 12 22.80 14.51 7.83
N ASN A 13 23.60 13.63 7.22
CA ASN A 13 23.79 13.55 5.77
C ASN A 13 22.64 12.83 5.07
N TYR A 14 22.21 11.67 5.61
CA TYR A 14 21.17 10.84 5.03
C TYR A 14 19.85 11.05 5.76
N LEU A 15 18.78 11.33 5.01
CA LEU A 15 17.44 11.58 5.51
C LEU A 15 16.46 10.63 4.83
N PHE A 16 15.76 9.84 5.63
CA PHE A 16 14.85 8.81 5.12
C PHE A 16 13.40 9.16 5.43
N PHE A 17 12.57 9.32 4.41
CA PHE A 17 11.14 9.54 4.59
C PHE A 17 10.42 8.21 4.44
N THR A 18 9.83 7.73 5.53
CA THR A 18 9.11 6.44 5.59
C THR A 18 7.72 6.61 6.20
N GLY A 19 6.85 5.64 5.96
CA GLY A 19 5.45 5.65 6.38
C GLY A 19 4.51 5.05 5.35
N LYS A 20 3.23 4.91 5.73
CA LYS A 20 2.18 4.32 4.89
C LYS A 20 2.03 5.06 3.54
N GLY A 21 1.49 4.40 2.53
CA GLY A 21 1.16 5.05 1.25
C GLY A 21 0.21 6.24 1.42
N GLY A 22 0.40 7.30 0.62
CA GLY A 22 -0.51 8.46 0.62
C GLY A 22 -0.36 9.45 1.78
N VAL A 23 0.51 9.18 2.77
CA VAL A 23 0.73 10.11 3.90
C VAL A 23 1.50 11.38 3.50
N GLY A 24 2.08 11.43 2.29
CA GLY A 24 2.80 12.60 1.74
C GLY A 24 4.33 12.57 1.92
N LYS A 25 4.93 11.38 1.95
CA LYS A 25 6.40 11.19 2.03
C LYS A 25 7.14 11.94 0.94
N THR A 26 6.79 11.66 -0.32
CA THR A 26 7.40 12.28 -1.50
C THR A 26 7.29 13.79 -1.44
N SER A 27 6.11 14.33 -1.13
CA SER A 27 5.91 15.77 -1.05
C SER A 27 6.75 16.42 0.06
N ALA A 28 6.81 15.80 1.25
CA ALA A 28 7.63 16.29 2.35
C ALA A 28 9.14 16.21 2.02
N ALA A 29 9.58 15.12 1.38
CA ALA A 29 10.95 14.94 0.92
C ALA A 29 11.33 15.97 -0.15
N CYS A 30 10.50 16.16 -1.18
CA CYS A 30 10.72 17.12 -2.27
C CYS A 30 10.78 18.56 -1.77
N ALA A 31 9.81 18.95 -0.94
CA ALA A 31 9.77 20.29 -0.38
C ALA A 31 11.00 20.55 0.50
N THR A 32 11.42 19.55 1.27
CA THR A 32 12.64 19.64 2.08
C THR A 32 13.86 19.79 1.19
N ALA A 33 14.03 18.89 0.21
CA ALA A 33 15.19 18.88 -0.69
C ALA A 33 15.36 20.23 -1.40
N MET A 34 14.26 20.75 -1.95
CA MET A 34 14.26 22.01 -2.66
C MET A 34 14.52 23.20 -1.73
N SER A 35 13.94 23.23 -0.52
CA SER A 35 14.22 24.33 0.40
C SER A 35 15.68 24.33 0.87
N LEU A 36 16.31 23.16 1.04
CA LEU A 36 17.72 23.06 1.34
C LEU A 36 18.59 23.51 0.15
N ALA A 37 18.21 23.15 -1.07
CA ALA A 37 18.87 23.60 -2.29
C ALA A 37 18.78 25.14 -2.46
N ASP A 38 17.60 25.72 -2.21
CA ASP A 38 17.38 27.18 -2.20
C ASP A 38 18.21 27.90 -1.12
N GLN A 39 18.60 27.18 -0.04
CA GLN A 39 19.52 27.67 1.00
C GLN A 39 21.00 27.49 0.63
N GLY A 40 21.31 27.02 -0.58
CA GLY A 40 22.66 26.83 -1.10
C GLY A 40 23.32 25.51 -0.73
N LYS A 41 22.57 24.54 -0.18
CA LYS A 41 23.05 23.17 0.03
C LYS A 41 23.04 22.38 -1.26
N LYS A 42 24.03 21.53 -1.49
CA LYS A 42 24.02 20.56 -2.60
C LYS A 42 23.28 19.30 -2.15
N VAL A 43 22.12 19.06 -2.75
CA VAL A 43 21.15 18.07 -2.29
C VAL A 43 20.87 17.04 -3.37
N LEU A 44 20.86 15.76 -3.00
CA LEU A 44 20.36 14.67 -3.82
C LEU A 44 19.05 14.14 -3.25
N ILE A 45 18.00 14.07 -4.05
CA ILE A 45 16.78 13.33 -3.71
C ILE A 45 16.70 12.05 -4.54
N VAL A 46 16.43 10.94 -3.88
CA VAL A 46 16.36 9.60 -4.47
C VAL A 46 14.98 9.04 -4.19
N SER A 47 14.24 8.71 -5.24
CA SER A 47 13.01 7.93 -5.07
C SER A 47 13.30 6.45 -5.29
N THR A 48 12.80 5.62 -4.39
CA THR A 48 12.74 4.15 -4.53
C THR A 48 11.29 3.64 -4.55
N ASP A 49 10.31 4.55 -4.55
CA ASP A 49 8.91 4.16 -4.64
C ASP A 49 8.59 3.70 -6.08
N PRO A 50 8.09 2.48 -6.31
CA PRO A 50 7.65 2.07 -7.65
C PRO A 50 6.52 2.98 -8.16
N ALA A 51 5.79 3.63 -7.26
CA ALA A 51 4.77 4.64 -7.53
C ALA A 51 5.30 6.07 -7.67
N SER A 52 6.62 6.24 -7.71
CA SER A 52 7.29 7.53 -7.67
C SER A 52 6.62 8.53 -8.59
N ASN A 53 6.02 9.53 -7.96
CA ASN A 53 5.54 10.73 -8.62
C ASN A 53 6.61 11.83 -8.58
N LEU A 54 7.88 11.50 -8.27
CA LEU A 54 8.95 12.48 -8.16
C LEU A 54 9.12 13.26 -9.47
N GLN A 55 8.99 12.56 -10.60
CA GLN A 55 9.00 13.14 -11.95
C GLN A 55 7.82 14.10 -12.17
N ASP A 56 6.62 13.74 -11.69
CA ASP A 56 5.42 14.59 -11.78
C ASP A 56 5.50 15.80 -10.84
N VAL A 57 6.09 15.62 -9.66
CA VAL A 57 6.27 16.65 -8.64
C VAL A 57 7.25 17.71 -9.14
N PHE A 58 8.34 17.32 -9.80
CA PHE A 58 9.28 18.27 -10.42
C PHE A 58 8.91 18.68 -11.85
N GLY A 59 7.98 17.98 -12.51
CA GLY A 59 7.59 18.23 -13.90
C GLY A 59 8.70 17.93 -14.90
N THR A 60 9.59 16.98 -14.60
CA THR A 60 10.72 16.57 -15.46
C THR A 60 10.91 15.07 -15.43
N THR A 61 11.39 14.51 -16.55
CA THR A 61 11.84 13.12 -16.58
C THR A 61 13.10 12.95 -15.76
N LEU A 62 13.17 11.89 -14.96
CA LEU A 62 14.34 11.55 -14.13
C LEU A 62 14.99 10.26 -14.64
N ALA A 63 16.31 10.17 -14.47
CA ALA A 63 17.09 8.98 -14.76
C ALA A 63 17.39 8.19 -13.47
N ASN A 64 17.85 6.94 -13.62
CA ASN A 64 18.37 6.14 -12.50
C ASN A 64 19.65 6.74 -11.90
N GLU A 65 20.47 7.43 -12.72
CA GLU A 65 21.66 8.12 -12.24
C GLU A 65 21.34 9.54 -11.73
N PRO A 66 22.00 10.02 -10.66
CA PRO A 66 21.85 11.38 -10.16
C PRO A 66 22.07 12.44 -11.24
N ALA A 67 21.02 13.20 -11.55
CA ALA A 67 21.05 14.28 -12.53
C ALA A 67 20.55 15.60 -11.93
N PRO A 68 21.07 16.76 -12.36
CA PRO A 68 20.59 18.06 -11.89
C PRO A 68 19.11 18.27 -12.28
N VAL A 69 18.31 18.80 -11.35
CA VAL A 69 16.91 19.14 -11.60
C VAL A 69 16.83 20.49 -12.32
N PRO A 70 16.27 20.56 -13.54
CA PRO A 70 16.19 21.82 -14.27
C PRO A 70 15.35 22.86 -13.51
N GLY A 71 15.89 24.07 -13.31
CA GLY A 71 15.18 25.18 -12.65
C GLY A 71 15.34 25.25 -11.13
N VAL A 72 16.11 24.35 -10.51
CA VAL A 72 16.50 24.43 -9.10
C VAL A 72 18.01 24.22 -8.98
N ASP A 73 18.74 25.28 -8.67
CA ASP A 73 20.19 25.20 -8.48
C ASP A 73 20.52 24.30 -7.28
N ASN A 74 21.63 23.55 -7.37
CA ASN A 74 22.12 22.63 -6.34
C ASN A 74 21.21 21.43 -5.98
N LEU A 75 20.08 21.24 -6.67
CA LEU A 75 19.23 20.06 -6.50
C LEU A 75 19.51 19.03 -7.59
N PHE A 76 19.73 17.80 -7.16
CA PHE A 76 19.91 16.63 -8.00
C PHE A 76 18.85 15.61 -7.65
N ALA A 77 18.39 14.85 -8.63
CA ALA A 77 17.40 13.82 -8.44
C ALA A 77 17.80 12.54 -9.17
N ALA A 78 17.49 11.40 -8.55
CA ALA A 78 17.55 10.08 -9.15
C ALA A 78 16.22 9.37 -8.88
N ASN A 79 15.70 8.68 -9.89
CA ASN A 79 14.52 7.84 -9.73
C ASN A 79 14.97 6.39 -9.96
N LEU A 80 15.18 5.64 -8.88
CA LEU A 80 15.53 4.22 -8.96
C LEU A 80 14.25 3.46 -9.26
N ASP A 81 14.01 3.18 -10.54
CA ASP A 81 12.79 2.47 -10.98
C ASP A 81 12.86 0.99 -10.56
N PRO A 82 12.01 0.55 -9.60
CA PRO A 82 12.01 -0.83 -9.12
C PRO A 82 11.63 -1.84 -10.21
N GLU A 83 10.82 -1.45 -11.19
CA GLU A 83 10.40 -2.33 -12.29
C GLU A 83 11.55 -2.52 -13.29
N GLU A 84 12.30 -1.46 -13.57
CA GLU A 84 13.52 -1.55 -14.38
C GLU A 84 14.60 -2.38 -13.67
N ALA A 85 14.77 -2.17 -12.36
CA ALA A 85 15.67 -2.96 -11.53
C ALA A 85 15.26 -4.45 -11.50
N ALA A 86 13.96 -4.73 -11.31
CA ALA A 86 13.43 -6.09 -11.33
C ALA A 86 13.57 -6.73 -12.72
N ALA A 87 13.30 -6.01 -13.80
CA ALA A 87 13.50 -6.49 -15.17
C ALA A 87 14.97 -6.82 -15.44
N THR A 88 15.90 -5.98 -14.95
CA THR A 88 17.34 -6.20 -15.04
C THR A 88 17.77 -7.44 -14.25
N TYR A 89 17.26 -7.60 -13.03
CA TYR A 89 17.49 -8.78 -12.20
C TYR A 89 16.94 -10.05 -12.85
N ARG A 90 15.69 -10.04 -13.32
CA ARG A 90 15.05 -11.13 -14.10
C ARG A 90 15.92 -11.54 -15.26
N LYS A 91 16.33 -10.56 -16.08
CA LYS A 91 17.17 -10.80 -17.24
C LYS A 91 18.49 -11.46 -16.86
N LYS A 92 19.16 -10.97 -15.80
CA LYS A 92 20.42 -11.55 -15.30
C LYS A 92 20.26 -12.99 -14.84
N MET A 93 19.14 -13.34 -14.23
CA MET A 93 18.84 -14.69 -13.74
C MET A 93 18.41 -15.64 -14.85
N ILE A 94 17.66 -15.17 -15.86
CA ILE A 94 17.06 -16.02 -16.91
C ILE A 94 17.99 -16.18 -18.13
N ASP A 95 18.71 -15.12 -18.53
CA ASP A 95 19.57 -15.12 -19.73
C ASP A 95 20.57 -16.29 -19.77
N PRO A 96 21.24 -16.69 -18.66
CA PRO A 96 22.15 -17.83 -18.67
C PRO A 96 21.52 -19.17 -19.09
N TYR A 97 20.20 -19.31 -18.91
CA TYR A 97 19.45 -20.54 -19.21
C TYR A 97 18.74 -20.51 -20.56
N LYS A 98 18.75 -19.37 -21.26
CA LYS A 98 18.18 -19.24 -22.60
C LYS A 98 18.92 -20.15 -23.58
N GLY A 99 18.18 -21.03 -24.24
CA GLY A 99 18.73 -22.02 -25.18
C GLY A 99 19.26 -23.31 -24.52
N THR A 100 19.27 -23.39 -23.19
CA THR A 100 19.56 -24.63 -22.43
C THR A 100 18.30 -25.25 -21.85
N LEU A 101 17.37 -24.43 -21.34
CA LEU A 101 16.09 -24.90 -20.81
C LEU A 101 14.95 -24.80 -21.85
N PRO A 102 13.90 -25.65 -21.75
CA PRO A 102 12.69 -25.51 -22.55
C PRO A 102 12.00 -24.16 -22.30
N GLN A 103 11.32 -23.61 -23.32
CA GLN A 103 10.63 -22.32 -23.21
C GLN A 103 9.65 -22.26 -22.04
N ALA A 104 8.86 -23.32 -21.82
CA ALA A 104 7.90 -23.38 -20.71
C ALA A 104 8.56 -23.30 -19.31
N ALA A 105 9.83 -23.73 -19.18
CA ALA A 105 10.57 -23.58 -17.92
C ALA A 105 11.06 -22.12 -17.75
N LEU A 106 11.50 -21.48 -18.84
CA LEU A 106 11.88 -20.07 -18.83
C LEU A 106 10.68 -19.17 -18.50
N ASP A 107 9.52 -19.42 -19.10
CA ASP A 107 8.28 -18.69 -18.83
C ASP A 107 7.86 -18.85 -17.36
N SER A 108 8.04 -20.04 -16.79
CA SER A 108 7.76 -20.30 -15.37
C SER A 108 8.72 -19.55 -14.44
N MET A 109 10.01 -19.48 -14.79
CA MET A 109 11.00 -18.72 -14.03
C MET A 109 10.72 -17.21 -14.11
N GLU A 110 10.33 -16.71 -15.29
CA GLU A 110 9.97 -15.31 -15.49
C GLU A 110 8.78 -14.90 -14.62
N GLU A 111 7.76 -15.75 -14.55
CA GLU A 111 6.59 -15.52 -13.69
C GLU A 111 6.98 -15.46 -12.21
N GLN A 112 7.78 -16.42 -11.72
CA GLN A 112 8.23 -16.46 -10.32
C GLN A 112 9.05 -15.22 -9.93
N LEU A 113 9.75 -14.61 -10.87
CA LEU A 113 10.55 -13.41 -10.64
C LEU A 113 9.79 -12.11 -10.98
N SER A 114 8.51 -12.17 -11.35
CA SER A 114 7.68 -11.01 -11.67
C SER A 114 6.73 -10.59 -10.54
N GLY A 115 6.77 -11.30 -9.41
CA GLY A 115 5.97 -10.98 -8.23
C GLY A 115 6.47 -9.75 -7.46
N ALA A 116 5.59 -9.19 -6.62
CA ALA A 116 5.85 -8.00 -5.80
C ALA A 116 7.12 -8.13 -4.93
N CYS A 117 7.42 -9.33 -4.42
CA CYS A 117 8.62 -9.59 -3.62
C CYS A 117 9.93 -9.33 -4.41
N THR A 118 9.95 -9.63 -5.71
CA THR A 118 11.15 -9.39 -6.54
C THR A 118 11.38 -7.90 -6.78
N VAL A 119 10.29 -7.15 -6.99
CA VAL A 119 10.34 -5.68 -7.15
C VAL A 119 10.86 -5.02 -5.87
N GLU A 120 10.41 -5.48 -4.70
CA GLU A 120 10.91 -4.98 -3.41
C GLU A 120 12.40 -5.28 -3.18
N ILE A 121 12.84 -6.50 -3.48
CA ILE A 121 14.27 -6.88 -3.38
C ILE A 121 15.12 -6.05 -4.34
N ALA A 122 14.66 -5.85 -5.58
CA ALA A 122 15.38 -5.08 -6.58
C ALA A 122 15.51 -3.60 -6.19
N ALA A 123 14.43 -2.98 -5.67
CA ALA A 123 14.47 -1.63 -5.13
C ALA A 123 15.47 -1.52 -3.96
N PHE A 124 15.47 -2.52 -3.08
CA PHE A 124 16.36 -2.57 -1.92
C PHE A 124 17.83 -2.75 -2.31
N ASP A 125 18.11 -3.47 -3.40
CA ASP A 125 19.43 -3.66 -3.97
C ASP A 125 20.04 -2.37 -4.51
N GLU A 126 19.26 -1.63 -5.30
CA GLU A 126 19.66 -0.32 -5.84
C GLU A 126 19.90 0.67 -4.70
N PHE A 127 18.98 0.69 -3.73
CA PHE A 127 19.11 1.47 -2.51
C PHE A 127 20.41 1.18 -1.75
N SER A 128 20.67 -0.11 -1.48
CA SER A 128 21.87 -0.55 -0.75
C SER A 128 23.15 -0.19 -1.50
N SER A 129 23.14 -0.33 -2.83
CA SER A 129 24.28 0.01 -3.68
C SER A 129 24.59 1.51 -3.63
N LEU A 130 23.57 2.37 -3.62
CA LEU A 130 23.76 3.81 -3.50
C LEU A 130 24.25 4.22 -2.10
N LEU A 131 23.67 3.64 -1.04
CA LEU A 131 24.06 3.96 0.34
C LEU A 131 25.49 3.49 0.66
N ALA A 132 25.91 2.35 0.08
CA ALA A 132 27.26 1.83 0.25
C ALA A 132 28.31 2.53 -0.64
N ASN A 133 27.89 3.33 -1.62
CA ASN A 133 28.78 4.05 -2.53
C ASN A 133 29.12 5.45 -1.98
N GLU A 134 30.17 5.52 -1.16
CA GLU A 134 30.63 6.79 -0.57
C GLU A 134 31.10 7.80 -1.64
N GLU A 135 31.66 7.36 -2.77
CA GLU A 135 32.10 8.28 -3.83
C GLU A 135 30.92 8.97 -4.53
N ALA A 136 29.84 8.22 -4.79
CA ALA A 136 28.62 8.78 -5.39
C ALA A 136 27.89 9.76 -4.46
N THR A 137 28.13 9.67 -3.15
CA THR A 137 27.41 10.44 -2.13
C THR A 137 28.24 11.54 -1.48
N ALA A 138 29.58 11.50 -1.58
CA ALA A 138 30.52 12.45 -0.96
C ALA A 138 30.33 13.92 -1.40
N ASP A 139 29.77 14.11 -2.59
CA ASP A 139 29.63 15.40 -3.26
C ASP A 139 28.39 16.19 -2.82
N PHE A 140 27.55 15.61 -1.96
CA PHE A 140 26.28 16.17 -1.50
C PHE A 140 26.31 16.47 0.00
N ASP A 141 25.75 17.61 0.41
CA ASP A 141 25.56 17.95 1.82
C ASP A 141 24.50 17.05 2.45
N HIS A 142 23.40 16.83 1.72
CA HIS A 142 22.27 16.02 2.17
C HIS A 142 21.74 15.11 1.06
N ILE A 143 21.34 13.91 1.43
CA ILE A 143 20.75 12.90 0.55
C ILE A 143 19.43 12.45 1.15
N LEU A 144 18.34 12.73 0.45
CA LEU A 144 16.98 12.45 0.88
C LEU A 144 16.45 11.22 0.12
N PHE A 145 15.95 10.23 0.86
CA PHE A 145 15.32 9.05 0.29
C PHE A 145 13.80 9.13 0.49
N ASP A 146 13.06 9.10 -0.63
CA ASP A 146 11.63 8.88 -0.64
C ASP A 146 11.35 7.38 -0.87
N THR A 147 10.97 6.69 0.21
CA THR A 147 10.90 5.23 0.25
C THR A 147 9.47 4.70 0.22
N ALA A 148 9.24 3.56 -0.44
CA ALA A 148 8.01 2.76 -0.32
C ALA A 148 7.89 2.11 1.09
N PRO A 149 6.69 1.66 1.52
CA PRO A 149 6.28 1.68 2.92
C PRO A 149 6.97 0.67 3.85
N THR A 150 6.77 0.95 5.13
CA THR A 150 7.23 0.30 6.36
C THR A 150 6.84 -1.19 6.49
N GLY A 151 7.73 -1.97 7.14
CA GLY A 151 7.48 -3.32 7.63
C GLY A 151 8.19 -4.41 6.83
N HIS A 152 7.68 -4.77 5.65
CA HIS A 152 8.13 -5.95 4.89
C HIS A 152 9.59 -5.82 4.39
N THR A 153 9.93 -4.70 3.73
CA THR A 153 11.30 -4.44 3.27
C THR A 153 12.29 -4.29 4.44
N LEU A 154 11.82 -3.91 5.62
CA LEU A 154 12.64 -3.80 6.83
C LEU A 154 12.80 -5.16 7.54
N ARG A 155 11.82 -6.05 7.42
CA ARG A 155 12.00 -7.46 7.79
C ARG A 155 13.08 -8.11 6.91
N LEU A 156 13.18 -7.74 5.62
CA LEU A 156 14.33 -8.16 4.79
C LEU A 156 15.68 -7.71 5.38
N LEU A 157 15.74 -6.60 6.11
CA LEU A 157 16.96 -6.16 6.85
C LEU A 157 17.28 -7.03 8.07
N GLN A 158 16.29 -7.71 8.64
CA GLN A 158 16.48 -8.67 9.75
C GLN A 158 16.94 -10.04 9.25
N LEU A 159 16.69 -10.32 7.97
CA LEU A 159 17.00 -11.60 7.36
C LEU A 159 18.49 -11.97 7.25
N PRO A 160 19.50 -11.08 7.24
CA PRO A 160 20.89 -11.51 7.23
C PRO A 160 21.27 -12.40 8.43
N ASN A 161 20.61 -12.22 9.58
CA ASN A 161 20.76 -13.10 10.74
C ASN A 161 20.02 -14.42 10.54
N ALA A 162 18.77 -14.40 10.08
CA ALA A 162 17.96 -15.61 9.79
C ALA A 162 18.52 -16.46 8.64
N TRP A 163 19.16 -15.84 7.65
CA TRP A 163 19.77 -16.49 6.49
C TRP A 163 21.09 -17.18 6.80
N SER A 164 21.77 -16.81 7.90
CA SER A 164 22.98 -17.51 8.35
C SER A 164 22.63 -18.96 8.72
N ASP A 165 21.58 -19.12 9.51
CA ASP A 165 21.10 -20.43 9.96
C ASP A 165 20.46 -21.22 8.80
N PHE A 166 19.81 -20.53 7.86
CA PHE A 166 19.16 -21.15 6.69
C PHE A 166 20.14 -21.64 5.61
N LEU A 167 21.19 -20.86 5.31
CA LEU A 167 22.17 -21.20 4.26
C LEU A 167 23.21 -22.22 4.74
N GLU A 168 23.52 -22.28 6.04
CA GLU A 168 24.39 -23.32 6.59
C GLU A 168 23.75 -24.72 6.59
N GLY A 169 22.42 -24.82 6.45
CA GLY A 169 21.66 -26.08 6.46
C GLY A 169 21.18 -26.62 5.12
N ASN A 170 21.22 -25.84 4.02
CA ASN A 170 20.57 -26.20 2.75
C ASN A 170 21.49 -26.08 1.52
N GLU A 171 22.22 -27.16 1.20
CA GLU A 171 22.95 -27.31 -0.07
C GLU A 171 22.06 -27.75 -1.26
N ASN A 172 20.80 -28.15 -1.00
CA ASN A 172 19.88 -28.68 -2.02
C ASN A 172 18.82 -27.63 -2.44
N GLY A 173 19.15 -26.83 -3.45
CA GLY A 173 18.36 -25.69 -3.94
C GLY A 173 17.03 -26.01 -4.65
N ALA A 174 16.00 -26.42 -3.90
CA ALA A 174 14.65 -26.67 -4.43
C ALA A 174 13.51 -26.03 -3.62
N SER A 175 13.74 -24.90 -2.96
CA SER A 175 12.64 -24.13 -2.34
C SER A 175 12.10 -23.06 -3.29
N CYS A 176 10.83 -22.66 -3.13
CA CYS A 176 10.11 -21.58 -3.84
C CYS A 176 10.78 -20.18 -3.75
N LEU A 177 11.99 -20.15 -3.20
CA LEU A 177 12.86 -19.04 -2.85
C LEU A 177 13.87 -18.72 -3.97
N GLY A 178 13.51 -18.91 -5.24
CA GLY A 178 14.33 -18.61 -6.41
C GLY A 178 15.04 -17.23 -6.39
N PRO A 179 14.41 -16.15 -5.88
CA PRO A 179 15.08 -14.85 -5.71
C PRO A 179 16.17 -14.81 -4.63
N LEU A 180 16.11 -15.69 -3.62
CA LEU A 180 17.01 -15.66 -2.46
C LEU A 180 18.40 -16.24 -2.76
N ALA A 181 18.53 -17.12 -3.75
CA ALA A 181 19.82 -17.69 -4.17
C ALA A 181 20.83 -16.61 -4.63
N GLY A 182 20.35 -15.50 -5.20
CA GLY A 182 21.20 -14.37 -5.60
C GLY A 182 21.60 -13.42 -4.47
N LEU A 183 21.08 -13.62 -3.25
CA LEU A 183 21.27 -12.71 -2.12
C LEU A 183 22.42 -13.12 -1.21
N ALA A 184 22.85 -14.39 -1.24
CA ALA A 184 24.01 -14.86 -0.49
C ALA A 184 25.28 -14.05 -0.82
N ASP A 185 25.48 -13.73 -2.11
CA ASP A 185 26.59 -12.91 -2.60
C ASP A 185 26.52 -11.43 -2.14
N LYS A 186 25.34 -10.98 -1.69
CA LYS A 186 25.06 -9.59 -1.31
C LYS A 186 24.96 -9.38 0.21
N LYS A 187 25.18 -10.42 1.02
CA LYS A 187 25.13 -10.35 2.49
C LYS A 187 25.97 -9.20 3.06
N ALA A 188 27.20 -9.03 2.57
CA ALA A 188 28.10 -7.97 3.01
C ALA A 188 27.60 -6.56 2.65
N LEU A 189 26.92 -6.41 1.51
CA LEU A 189 26.31 -5.14 1.10
C LEU A 189 25.18 -4.76 2.05
N TYR A 190 24.25 -5.68 2.32
CA TYR A 190 23.11 -5.42 3.20
C TYR A 190 23.51 -5.16 4.64
N GLN A 191 24.52 -5.87 5.15
CA GLN A 191 25.05 -5.58 6.48
C GLN A 191 25.57 -4.15 6.56
N LYS A 192 26.34 -3.68 5.56
CA LYS A 192 26.79 -2.28 5.50
C LYS A 192 25.62 -1.30 5.41
N THR A 193 24.57 -1.65 4.66
CA THR A 193 23.34 -0.83 4.59
C THR A 193 22.71 -0.67 5.97
N VAL A 194 22.55 -1.75 6.73
CA VAL A 194 22.01 -1.72 8.10
C VAL A 194 22.91 -0.89 9.02
N GLU A 195 24.22 -1.08 8.95
CA GLU A 195 25.19 -0.31 9.75
C GLU A 195 25.13 1.20 9.42
N ALA A 196 24.99 1.56 8.14
CA ALA A 196 24.82 2.94 7.71
C ALA A 196 23.48 3.54 8.18
N LEU A 197 22.39 2.77 8.14
CA LEU A 197 21.08 3.18 8.64
C LEU A 197 21.07 3.35 10.17
N ALA A 198 21.75 2.47 10.90
CA ALA A 198 21.86 2.51 12.37
C ALA A 198 22.80 3.62 12.88
N ASN A 199 23.65 4.19 12.01
CA ASN A 199 24.53 5.29 12.38
C ASN A 199 23.74 6.61 12.53
N GLY A 200 23.34 6.91 13.77
CA GLY A 200 22.58 8.12 14.10
C GLY A 200 23.31 9.44 13.84
N GLU A 201 24.65 9.46 13.69
CA GLU A 201 25.39 10.67 13.32
C GLU A 201 25.28 10.99 11.82
N ARG A 202 25.11 9.96 10.98
CA ARG A 202 25.02 10.11 9.52
C ARG A 202 23.59 10.01 9.01
N THR A 203 22.71 9.31 9.71
CA THR A 203 21.37 8.95 9.24
C THR A 203 20.29 9.37 10.21
N LYS A 204 19.23 9.98 9.67
CA LYS A 204 17.98 10.28 10.38
C LYS A 204 16.79 9.71 9.63
N LEU A 205 15.89 9.07 10.38
CA LEU A 205 14.66 8.52 9.86
C LEU A 205 13.47 9.41 10.23
N ILE A 206 12.73 9.86 9.23
CA ILE A 206 11.54 10.70 9.32
C ILE A 206 10.31 9.84 9.04
N LEU A 207 9.53 9.58 10.08
CA LEU A 207 8.28 8.84 10.00
C LEU A 207 7.17 9.83 9.68
N VAL A 208 6.57 9.70 8.51
CA VAL A 208 5.49 10.56 8.05
C VAL A 208 4.16 9.87 8.29
N ALA A 209 3.27 10.55 9.01
CA ALA A 209 1.90 10.11 9.27
C ALA A 209 0.91 11.21 8.94
N ARG A 210 -0.38 10.89 8.91
CA ARG A 210 -1.47 11.88 8.87
C ARG A 210 -2.05 12.02 10.30
N PRO A 211 -2.80 13.07 10.60
CA PRO A 211 -3.59 13.17 11.84
C PRO A 211 -4.80 12.22 11.78
N ASP A 212 -4.53 10.93 11.65
CA ASP A 212 -5.47 9.82 11.63
C ASP A 212 -4.91 8.66 12.48
N GLU A 213 -5.74 8.11 13.36
CA GLU A 213 -5.35 7.09 14.34
C GLU A 213 -4.66 5.89 13.69
N SER A 214 -5.20 5.38 12.59
CA SER A 214 -4.64 4.20 11.92
C SER A 214 -3.23 4.46 11.39
N THR A 215 -2.98 5.67 10.88
CA THR A 215 -1.68 6.05 10.34
C THR A 215 -0.65 6.31 11.43
N LEU A 216 -1.09 6.86 12.57
CA LEU A 216 -0.23 7.13 13.73
C LEU A 216 0.19 5.83 14.42
N ILE A 217 -0.74 4.90 14.63
CA ILE A 217 -0.44 3.57 15.20
C ILE A 217 0.55 2.82 14.31
N GLU A 218 0.34 2.83 13.00
CA GLU A 218 1.23 2.15 12.05
C GLU A 218 2.63 2.77 12.03
N ALA A 219 2.72 4.11 12.06
CA ALA A 219 4.00 4.79 12.21
C ALA A 219 4.72 4.35 13.51
N GLY A 220 4.01 4.24 14.63
CA GLY A 220 4.59 3.76 15.89
C GLY A 220 5.08 2.31 15.85
N LYS A 221 4.35 1.41 15.18
CA LYS A 221 4.80 0.03 14.98
C LYS A 221 6.08 -0.01 14.17
N ALA A 222 6.11 0.68 13.03
CA ALA A 222 7.29 0.76 12.18
C ALA A 222 8.49 1.37 12.90
N ALA A 223 8.26 2.44 13.68
CA ALA A 223 9.27 3.10 14.51
C ALA A 223 9.92 2.10 15.48
N LYS A 224 9.09 1.31 16.15
CA LYS A 224 9.54 0.31 17.11
C LYS A 224 10.34 -0.80 16.42
N GLU A 225 9.82 -1.37 15.33
CA GLU A 225 10.52 -2.42 14.56
C GLU A 225 11.90 -1.93 14.06
N LEU A 226 11.99 -0.67 13.63
CA LEU A 226 13.23 -0.02 13.21
C LEU A 226 14.18 0.25 14.39
N GLY A 227 13.63 0.62 15.54
CA GLY A 227 14.39 0.79 16.77
C GLY A 227 14.99 -0.52 17.28
N ASP A 228 14.24 -1.62 17.17
CA ASP A 228 14.67 -2.96 17.58
C ASP A 228 15.88 -3.47 16.76
N ILE A 229 16.09 -2.96 15.54
CA ILE A 229 17.26 -3.24 14.70
C ILE A 229 18.39 -2.19 14.81
N GLY A 230 18.27 -1.25 15.76
CA GLY A 230 19.33 -0.27 16.07
C GLY A 230 19.22 1.08 15.35
N ILE A 231 18.17 1.32 14.55
CA ILE A 231 17.95 2.61 13.87
C ILE A 231 17.22 3.54 14.85
N LEU A 232 17.98 4.20 15.73
CA LEU A 232 17.41 4.96 16.86
C LEU A 232 17.21 6.46 16.59
N ASN A 233 17.90 7.05 15.60
CA ASN A 233 17.75 8.46 15.26
C ASN A 233 16.48 8.69 14.42
N GLN A 234 15.34 8.72 15.11
CA GLN A 234 14.01 8.80 14.50
C GLN A 234 13.25 10.06 14.92
N MET A 235 12.36 10.54 14.05
CA MET A 235 11.43 11.63 14.34
C MET A 235 10.06 11.41 13.68
N LEU A 236 9.03 12.07 14.18
CA LEU A 236 7.67 12.01 13.63
C LEU A 236 7.30 13.33 12.94
N VAL A 237 6.77 13.23 11.72
CA VAL A 237 6.16 14.36 10.98
C VAL A 237 4.70 14.02 10.70
N ILE A 238 3.81 14.81 11.29
CA ILE A 238 2.38 14.70 11.07
C ILE A 238 1.99 15.65 9.94
N ASN A 239 1.74 15.10 8.76
CA ASN A 239 1.46 15.85 7.55
C ASN A 239 -0.03 16.13 7.35
N GLY A 240 -0.36 17.30 6.80
CA GLY A 240 -1.72 17.74 6.52
C GLY A 240 -2.55 18.00 7.77
N VAL A 241 -1.95 18.61 8.79
CA VAL A 241 -2.70 19.15 9.92
C VAL A 241 -3.57 20.29 9.43
N PHE A 242 -4.87 20.15 9.60
CA PHE A 242 -5.87 21.11 9.20
C PHE A 242 -6.12 22.09 10.35
N GLU A 243 -6.02 23.38 10.04
CA GLU A 243 -6.42 24.47 10.92
C GLU A 243 -7.63 25.15 10.30
N ARG A 244 -8.76 25.10 10.99
CA ARG A 244 -10.02 25.57 10.46
C ARG A 244 -10.07 27.09 10.38
N THR A 245 -10.65 27.63 9.30
CA THR A 245 -10.85 29.08 9.12
C THR A 245 -12.32 29.47 8.90
N SER A 246 -13.21 28.48 8.83
CA SER A 246 -14.66 28.63 8.60
C SER A 246 -15.49 27.84 9.62
N GLU A 247 -16.78 28.16 9.74
CA GLU A 247 -17.73 27.46 10.62
C GLU A 247 -18.58 26.41 9.89
N ASP A 248 -18.18 25.93 8.71
CA ASP A 248 -18.94 24.87 8.04
C ASP A 248 -18.72 23.49 8.66
N ASP A 249 -19.76 22.65 8.56
CA ASP A 249 -19.81 21.35 9.23
C ASP A 249 -18.64 20.44 8.84
N THR A 250 -18.23 20.45 7.57
CA THR A 250 -17.11 19.61 7.09
C THR A 250 -15.82 20.02 7.79
N ALA A 251 -15.55 21.33 7.85
CA ALA A 251 -14.37 21.88 8.49
C ALA A 251 -14.34 21.60 10.01
N ILE A 252 -15.45 21.86 10.70
CA ILE A 252 -15.59 21.60 12.14
C ILE A 252 -15.31 20.14 12.45
N GLN A 253 -15.91 19.23 11.68
CA GLN A 253 -15.77 17.82 11.95
C GLN A 253 -14.37 17.29 11.59
N LEU A 254 -13.72 17.82 10.54
CA LEU A 254 -12.35 17.42 10.19
C LEU A 254 -11.36 17.84 11.28
N GLU A 255 -11.44 19.09 11.75
CA GLU A 255 -10.59 19.59 12.84
C GLU A 255 -10.79 18.76 14.13
N ALA A 256 -12.05 18.49 14.51
CA ALA A 256 -12.36 17.66 15.68
C ALA A 256 -11.80 16.23 15.55
N LYS A 257 -11.96 15.60 14.37
CA LYS A 257 -11.42 14.27 14.09
C LYS A 257 -9.89 14.24 14.21
N GLN A 258 -9.21 15.22 13.62
CA GLN A 258 -7.75 15.31 13.69
C GLN A 258 -7.29 15.53 15.14
N HIS A 259 -7.93 16.43 15.89
CA HIS A 259 -7.60 16.65 17.30
C HIS A 259 -7.76 15.38 18.17
N GLU A 260 -8.76 14.55 17.90
CA GLU A 260 -8.91 13.27 18.59
C GLU A 260 -7.81 12.29 18.20
N ALA A 261 -7.54 12.14 16.89
CA ALA A 261 -6.49 11.26 16.39
C ALA A 261 -5.10 11.62 16.94
N LEU A 262 -4.80 12.91 17.08
CA LEU A 262 -3.52 13.39 17.65
C LEU A 262 -3.30 12.99 19.11
N LYS A 263 -4.36 12.63 19.85
CA LYS A 263 -4.22 12.05 21.21
C LYS A 263 -3.73 10.61 21.18
N ALA A 264 -3.88 9.93 20.04
CA ALA A 264 -3.45 8.55 19.82
C ALA A 264 -2.01 8.46 19.28
N ILE A 265 -1.23 9.54 19.31
CA ILE A 265 0.21 9.47 19.00
C ILE A 265 0.84 8.41 19.93
N PRO A 266 1.53 7.39 19.38
CA PRO A 266 2.10 6.33 20.19
C PRO A 266 3.14 6.85 21.17
N ALA A 267 3.14 6.32 22.40
CA ALA A 267 4.09 6.67 23.46
C ALA A 267 5.57 6.49 23.06
N TYR A 268 5.84 5.68 22.02
CA TYR A 268 7.17 5.55 21.43
C TYR A 268 7.77 6.91 20.97
N PHE A 269 6.93 7.91 20.65
CA PHE A 269 7.37 9.23 20.22
C PHE A 269 7.42 10.28 21.35
N ASP A 270 7.11 9.92 22.59
CA ASP A 270 7.08 10.87 23.72
C ASP A 270 8.44 11.55 23.96
N ASP A 271 9.53 10.84 23.68
CA ASP A 271 10.91 11.30 23.83
C ASP A 271 11.54 11.75 22.49
N LYS A 272 10.79 11.73 21.39
CA LYS A 272 11.31 12.01 20.04
C LYS A 272 10.78 13.33 19.48
N PRO A 273 11.56 14.02 18.62
CA PRO A 273 11.10 15.22 17.97
C PRO A 273 9.84 14.93 17.13
N THR A 274 8.78 15.70 17.38
CA THR A 274 7.51 15.59 16.65
C THR A 274 7.12 16.94 16.07
N PHE A 275 6.94 16.98 14.74
CA PHE A 275 6.60 18.17 13.98
C PHE A 275 5.34 17.99 13.15
N THR A 276 4.84 19.10 12.63
CA THR A 276 3.62 19.15 11.81
C THR A 276 3.89 19.84 10.49
N LEU A 277 3.21 19.41 9.43
CA LEU A 277 3.09 20.11 8.16
C LEU A 277 1.61 20.44 7.92
N PRO A 278 1.29 21.64 7.40
CA PRO A 278 -0.10 22.07 7.24
C PRO A 278 -0.81 21.32 6.11
N LEU A 279 -2.14 21.23 6.18
CA LEU A 279 -2.97 20.91 5.02
C LEU A 279 -3.02 22.13 4.11
N VAL A 280 -2.69 21.96 2.83
CA VAL A 280 -2.63 23.05 1.85
C VAL A 280 -3.74 22.94 0.81
N PRO A 281 -4.27 24.06 0.26
CA PRO A 281 -5.38 24.07 -0.69
C PRO A 281 -5.04 23.55 -2.09
N TYR A 282 -3.77 23.28 -2.39
CA TYR A 282 -3.32 22.93 -3.75
C TYR A 282 -2.62 21.56 -3.79
N ASN A 283 -2.39 21.07 -5.00
CA ASN A 283 -1.53 19.91 -5.21
C ASN A 283 -0.06 20.32 -5.07
N LEU A 284 0.74 19.53 -4.36
CA LEU A 284 2.19 19.74 -4.20
C LEU A 284 2.96 19.29 -5.44
N THR A 285 2.55 19.79 -6.61
CA THR A 285 3.17 19.53 -7.91
C THR A 285 3.70 20.84 -8.47
N GLY A 286 4.98 20.85 -8.87
CA GLY A 286 5.69 22.02 -9.33
C GLY A 286 6.46 22.74 -8.22
N PHE A 287 7.54 23.43 -8.61
CA PHE A 287 8.49 24.04 -7.68
C PHE A 287 7.86 25.07 -6.75
N GLN A 288 6.96 25.93 -7.25
CA GLN A 288 6.36 26.97 -6.42
C GLN A 288 5.51 26.37 -5.28
N ALA A 289 4.65 25.40 -5.60
CA ALA A 289 3.80 24.73 -4.60
C ALA A 289 4.62 24.06 -3.49
N LEU A 290 5.78 23.48 -3.82
CA LEU A 290 6.69 22.90 -2.85
C LEU A 290 7.36 23.96 -1.95
N ARG A 291 7.67 25.17 -2.47
CA ARG A 291 8.27 26.27 -1.70
C ARG A 291 7.24 26.80 -0.71
N ASP A 292 6.03 26.97 -1.20
CA ASP A 292 4.89 27.48 -0.44
C ASP A 292 4.55 26.59 0.76
N LEU A 293 4.90 25.29 0.73
CA LEU A 293 4.70 24.38 1.87
C LEU A 293 5.48 24.81 3.13
N PHE A 294 6.64 25.46 2.98
CA PHE A 294 7.43 25.99 4.10
C PHE A 294 7.29 27.50 4.29
N ASP A 295 6.69 28.19 3.32
CA ASP A 295 6.30 29.58 3.47
C ASP A 295 5.03 29.68 4.35
N ARG A 296 5.08 30.54 5.37
CA ARG A 296 3.94 30.74 6.29
C ARG A 296 2.88 31.66 5.67
N ASP A 297 3.29 32.58 4.82
CA ASP A 297 2.41 33.57 4.21
C ASP A 297 1.73 32.99 2.96
N ALA A 298 2.43 32.12 2.21
CA ALA A 298 1.85 31.45 1.04
C ALA A 298 0.77 30.42 1.41
N SER A 299 0.85 29.80 2.58
CA SER A 299 -0.18 28.87 3.09
C SER A 299 -1.54 29.52 3.37
N GLN A 300 -1.63 30.86 3.32
CA GLN A 300 -2.87 31.64 3.48
C GLN A 300 -3.38 32.25 2.18
N LEU A 301 -2.64 32.15 1.07
CA LEU A 301 -3.06 32.72 -0.22
C LEU A 301 -4.12 31.84 -0.87
N VAL A 302 -5.37 32.15 -0.54
CA VAL A 302 -6.57 31.62 -1.19
C VAL A 302 -7.24 32.76 -1.96
N GLU A 303 -6.57 33.27 -2.99
CA GLU A 303 -7.19 34.24 -3.90
C GLU A 303 -7.67 33.51 -5.16
N ASP A 304 -8.97 33.66 -5.47
CA ASP A 304 -9.67 33.17 -6.66
C ASP A 304 -9.64 31.64 -6.91
N ILE A 305 -10.00 30.81 -5.92
CA ILE A 305 -10.39 29.42 -6.24
C ILE A 305 -11.66 29.46 -7.09
N PRO A 306 -11.66 28.95 -8.33
CA PRO A 306 -12.86 28.92 -9.15
C PRO A 306 -13.94 28.10 -8.46
N PRO A 307 -15.24 28.48 -8.59
CA PRO A 307 -16.32 27.68 -8.05
C PRO A 307 -16.22 26.24 -8.56
N VAL A 308 -16.37 25.30 -7.64
CA VAL A 308 -16.32 23.88 -7.92
C VAL A 308 -17.60 23.50 -8.65
N GLU A 309 -17.52 23.30 -9.97
CA GLU A 309 -18.65 22.82 -10.77
C GLU A 309 -18.93 21.35 -10.48
N PRO A 310 -20.21 20.95 -10.36
CA PRO A 310 -20.57 19.56 -10.08
C PRO A 310 -20.17 18.65 -11.26
N MET A 311 -19.50 17.54 -10.95
CA MET A 311 -19.09 16.56 -11.97
C MET A 311 -20.16 15.50 -12.30
N ASN A 312 -21.28 15.49 -11.56
CA ASN A 312 -22.43 14.59 -11.74
C ASN A 312 -22.00 13.13 -11.90
N LEU A 313 -21.17 12.65 -10.97
CA LEU A 313 -20.80 11.24 -10.91
C LEU A 313 -21.88 10.46 -10.16
N PRO A 314 -22.14 9.19 -10.55
CA PRO A 314 -23.05 8.32 -9.83
C PRO A 314 -22.71 8.22 -8.34
N ALA A 315 -23.73 8.17 -7.50
CA ALA A 315 -23.56 7.84 -6.09
C ALA A 315 -23.26 6.33 -5.91
N ILE A 316 -22.72 5.95 -4.76
CA ILE A 316 -22.54 4.52 -4.43
C ILE A 316 -23.87 3.75 -4.42
N SER A 317 -24.99 4.41 -4.11
CA SER A 317 -26.33 3.80 -4.15
C SER A 317 -26.71 3.31 -5.55
N GLU A 318 -26.35 4.03 -6.62
CA GLU A 318 -26.59 3.61 -8.00
C GLU A 318 -25.78 2.35 -8.38
N MET A 319 -24.53 2.26 -7.92
CA MET A 319 -23.73 1.05 -8.08
C MET A 319 -24.38 -0.15 -7.35
N ILE A 320 -24.89 0.08 -6.14
CA ILE A 320 -25.55 -0.97 -5.36
C ILE A 320 -26.89 -1.38 -6.00
N ASP A 321 -27.63 -0.45 -6.62
CA ASP A 321 -28.84 -0.78 -7.39
C ASP A 321 -28.52 -1.68 -8.58
N GLU A 322 -27.42 -1.42 -9.30
CA GLU A 322 -26.97 -2.29 -10.38
C GLU A 322 -26.57 -3.68 -9.88
N LEU A 323 -25.84 -3.76 -8.77
CA LEU A 323 -25.48 -5.04 -8.15
C LEU A 323 -26.73 -5.80 -7.69
N SER A 324 -27.68 -5.10 -7.09
CA SER A 324 -28.95 -5.64 -6.59
C SER A 324 -29.89 -6.11 -7.70
N ALA A 325 -29.69 -5.68 -8.94
CA ALA A 325 -30.42 -6.24 -10.09
C ALA A 325 -30.01 -7.70 -10.35
N ARG A 326 -28.88 -8.15 -9.81
CA ARG A 326 -28.49 -9.56 -9.77
C ARG A 326 -29.06 -10.22 -8.51
N ASN A 327 -29.36 -11.52 -8.58
CA ASN A 327 -29.89 -12.27 -7.44
C ASN A 327 -28.78 -12.78 -6.49
N GLN A 328 -27.54 -12.89 -6.98
CA GLN A 328 -26.39 -13.41 -6.26
C GLN A 328 -25.09 -12.98 -6.95
N GLY A 329 -23.96 -13.06 -6.24
CA GLY A 329 -22.65 -12.76 -6.80
C GLY A 329 -21.60 -12.49 -5.73
N VAL A 330 -20.35 -12.38 -6.17
CA VAL A 330 -19.21 -12.02 -5.34
C VAL A 330 -18.84 -10.56 -5.63
N PHE A 331 -18.78 -9.72 -4.60
CA PHE A 331 -18.30 -8.34 -4.70
C PHE A 331 -17.01 -8.20 -3.91
N MET A 332 -15.95 -7.70 -4.53
CA MET A 332 -14.64 -7.53 -3.91
C MET A 332 -14.20 -6.08 -4.01
N THR A 333 -13.83 -5.48 -2.88
CA THR A 333 -13.16 -4.18 -2.87
C THR A 333 -11.65 -4.38 -2.87
N MET A 334 -10.95 -3.82 -3.85
CA MET A 334 -9.50 -3.85 -3.96
C MET A 334 -8.93 -2.44 -4.01
N GLY A 335 -7.65 -2.27 -3.66
CA GLY A 335 -7.02 -0.95 -3.53
C GLY A 335 -6.01 -0.89 -2.39
N LYS A 336 -5.25 0.20 -2.30
CA LYS A 336 -4.16 0.31 -1.32
C LYS A 336 -4.68 0.34 0.12
N GLY A 337 -3.83 0.03 1.08
CA GLY A 337 -4.15 0.22 2.51
C GLY A 337 -4.50 1.68 2.80
N GLY A 338 -5.63 1.93 3.47
CA GLY A 338 -6.05 3.28 3.90
C GLY A 338 -7.02 4.02 2.96
N VAL A 339 -7.29 3.52 1.75
CA VAL A 339 -8.27 4.13 0.82
C VAL A 339 -9.73 3.92 1.24
N GLY A 340 -9.97 3.12 2.29
CA GLY A 340 -11.31 2.85 2.85
C GLY A 340 -12.04 1.65 2.27
N LYS A 341 -11.31 0.61 1.81
CA LYS A 341 -11.89 -0.66 1.31
C LYS A 341 -12.93 -1.27 2.26
N THR A 342 -12.56 -1.49 3.52
CA THR A 342 -13.44 -2.05 4.56
C THR A 342 -14.72 -1.25 4.70
N THR A 343 -14.62 0.08 4.69
CA THR A 343 -15.76 0.98 4.79
C THR A 343 -16.69 0.85 3.58
N VAL A 344 -16.13 0.78 2.38
CA VAL A 344 -16.88 0.59 1.13
C VAL A 344 -17.54 -0.79 1.09
N ALA A 345 -16.81 -1.84 1.47
CA ALA A 345 -17.34 -3.20 1.57
C ALA A 345 -18.51 -3.26 2.56
N ALA A 346 -18.37 -2.68 3.74
CA ALA A 346 -19.44 -2.60 4.74
C ALA A 346 -20.66 -1.80 4.21
N ALA A 347 -20.43 -0.69 3.49
CA ALA A 347 -21.50 0.09 2.90
C ALA A 347 -22.25 -0.71 1.83
N VAL A 348 -21.54 -1.36 0.90
CA VAL A 348 -22.15 -2.22 -0.13
C VAL A 348 -22.93 -3.37 0.50
N ALA A 349 -22.37 -4.05 1.50
CA ALA A 349 -23.04 -5.14 2.20
C ALA A 349 -24.34 -4.69 2.87
N THR A 350 -24.29 -3.54 3.56
CA THR A 350 -25.46 -2.93 4.21
C THR A 350 -26.52 -2.50 3.18
N GLY A 351 -26.08 -1.92 2.06
CA GLY A 351 -26.97 -1.46 1.00
C GLY A 351 -27.66 -2.61 0.25
N LEU A 352 -26.97 -3.73 0.04
CA LEU A 352 -27.54 -4.95 -0.55
C LEU A 352 -28.54 -5.62 0.42
N ALA A 353 -28.18 -5.72 1.71
CA ALA A 353 -29.08 -6.26 2.73
C ALA A 353 -30.35 -5.39 2.88
N GLY A 354 -30.21 -4.07 2.83
CA GLY A 354 -31.32 -3.12 2.82
C GLY A 354 -32.25 -3.26 1.61
N ARG A 355 -31.76 -3.81 0.50
CA ARG A 355 -32.54 -4.15 -0.71
C ARG A 355 -33.17 -5.55 -0.66
N GLY A 356 -33.04 -6.26 0.47
CA GLY A 356 -33.68 -7.55 0.72
C GLY A 356 -32.83 -8.77 0.36
N HIS A 357 -31.57 -8.58 0.00
CA HIS A 357 -30.67 -9.69 -0.33
C HIS A 357 -30.09 -10.35 0.91
N LYS A 358 -29.76 -11.64 0.80
CA LYS A 358 -28.87 -12.32 1.75
C LYS A 358 -27.43 -11.94 1.42
N VAL A 359 -26.68 -11.49 2.41
CA VAL A 359 -25.33 -10.98 2.24
C VAL A 359 -24.41 -11.60 3.30
N LEU A 360 -23.26 -12.07 2.88
CA LEU A 360 -22.15 -12.48 3.72
C LEU A 360 -21.00 -11.49 3.52
N LEU A 361 -20.69 -10.68 4.54
CA LEU A 361 -19.51 -9.84 4.57
C LEU A 361 -18.34 -10.64 5.16
N THR A 362 -17.21 -10.68 4.47
CA THR A 362 -15.96 -11.28 4.97
C THR A 362 -14.79 -10.30 4.83
N THR A 363 -13.84 -10.38 5.76
CA THR A 363 -12.59 -9.62 5.73
C THR A 363 -11.39 -10.55 5.88
N THR A 364 -10.34 -10.28 5.12
CA THR A 364 -9.04 -10.95 5.24
C THR A 364 -7.98 -10.09 5.92
N ASP A 365 -8.33 -8.88 6.38
CA ASP A 365 -7.39 -8.02 7.09
C ASP A 365 -7.29 -8.43 8.58
N PRO A 366 -6.11 -8.88 9.08
CA PRO A 366 -5.94 -9.25 10.48
C PRO A 366 -6.14 -8.06 11.44
N ALA A 367 -5.96 -6.82 10.95
CA ALA A 367 -6.23 -5.59 11.69
C ALA A 367 -7.68 -5.10 11.53
N ALA A 368 -8.55 -5.85 10.83
CA ALA A 368 -9.85 -5.38 10.45
C ALA A 368 -10.74 -5.01 11.64
N HIS A 369 -11.05 -3.73 11.67
CA HIS A 369 -12.04 -3.06 12.50
C HIS A 369 -13.48 -3.33 12.04
N VAL A 370 -13.80 -4.48 11.40
CA VAL A 370 -15.19 -4.77 10.96
C VAL A 370 -16.14 -4.75 12.17
N ASP A 371 -15.68 -5.28 13.31
CA ASP A 371 -16.40 -5.24 14.60
C ASP A 371 -16.53 -3.83 15.18
N MET A 372 -15.73 -2.85 14.74
CA MET A 372 -15.88 -1.44 15.12
C MET A 372 -16.72 -0.63 14.12
N VAL A 373 -16.84 -1.09 12.88
CA VAL A 373 -17.64 -0.45 11.82
C VAL A 373 -19.11 -0.89 11.92
N MET A 374 -19.35 -2.14 12.33
CA MET A 374 -20.69 -2.71 12.54
C MET A 374 -20.88 -2.99 14.04
N ASP A 375 -21.84 -2.32 14.69
CA ASP A 375 -22.26 -2.71 16.04
C ASP A 375 -22.89 -4.11 16.00
N HIS A 376 -22.32 -5.07 16.74
CA HIS A 376 -22.82 -6.46 16.82
C HIS A 376 -24.30 -6.55 17.22
N ASP A 377 -24.80 -5.58 18.00
CA ASP A 377 -26.17 -5.56 18.50
C ASP A 377 -27.21 -5.10 17.46
N ALA A 378 -26.78 -4.63 16.28
CA ALA A 378 -27.66 -4.09 15.23
C ALA A 378 -27.82 -5.01 14.00
N LEU A 379 -27.25 -6.22 14.02
CA LEU A 379 -27.38 -7.21 12.95
C LEU A 379 -28.74 -7.94 13.05
N GLU A 380 -29.83 -7.28 12.66
CA GLU A 380 -31.11 -7.93 12.42
C GLU A 380 -31.22 -8.41 10.95
N GLY A 381 -31.34 -9.73 10.73
CA GLY A 381 -31.80 -10.27 9.43
C GLY A 381 -30.71 -10.78 8.48
N SER A 382 -30.78 -10.35 7.21
CA SER A 382 -30.17 -11.00 6.03
C SER A 382 -28.67 -10.77 5.82
N LEU A 383 -27.98 -10.10 6.74
CA LEU A 383 -26.54 -9.83 6.70
C LEU A 383 -25.81 -10.67 7.75
N SER A 384 -24.87 -11.50 7.31
CA SER A 384 -23.92 -12.20 8.18
C SER A 384 -22.51 -11.65 8.00
N VAL A 385 -21.71 -11.67 9.07
CA VAL A 385 -20.30 -11.27 9.05
C VAL A 385 -19.46 -12.48 9.40
N SER A 386 -18.43 -12.75 8.60
CA SER A 386 -17.40 -13.74 8.85
C SER A 386 -16.03 -13.07 8.87
N ARG A 387 -15.08 -13.67 9.58
CA ARG A 387 -13.70 -13.20 9.66
C ARG A 387 -12.77 -14.36 9.38
N ILE A 388 -11.81 -14.11 8.50
CA ILE A 388 -10.73 -15.04 8.22
C ILE A 388 -9.52 -14.55 9.03
N ASP A 389 -9.15 -15.27 10.09
CA ASP A 389 -7.95 -14.96 10.88
C ASP A 389 -6.75 -15.70 10.27
N PRO A 390 -5.77 -14.97 9.67
CA PRO A 390 -4.63 -15.61 9.01
C PRO A 390 -3.88 -16.59 9.92
N LYS A 391 -3.72 -16.28 11.21
CA LYS A 391 -2.97 -17.15 12.13
C LYS A 391 -3.70 -18.45 12.39
N VAL A 392 -5.02 -18.38 12.55
CA VAL A 392 -5.85 -19.58 12.77
C VAL A 392 -5.87 -20.44 11.52
N GLU A 393 -6.03 -19.82 10.34
CA GLU A 393 -6.04 -20.56 9.08
C GLU A 393 -4.69 -21.20 8.75
N VAL A 394 -3.58 -20.52 9.04
CA VAL A 394 -2.23 -21.10 8.90
C VAL A 394 -2.10 -22.35 9.75
N GLU A 395 -2.43 -22.28 11.03
CA GLU A 395 -2.33 -23.44 11.94
C GLU A 395 -3.24 -24.59 11.49
N ASN A 396 -4.45 -24.29 11.03
CA ASN A 396 -5.37 -25.29 10.47
C ASN A 396 -4.79 -25.95 9.21
N TYR A 397 -4.21 -25.15 8.30
CA TYR A 397 -3.58 -25.64 7.08
C TYR A 397 -2.35 -26.49 7.38
N LYS A 398 -1.46 -26.03 8.28
CA LYS A 398 -0.30 -26.77 8.77
C LYS A 398 -0.72 -28.13 9.33
N ALA A 399 -1.73 -28.14 10.21
CA ALA A 399 -2.25 -29.37 10.79
C ALA A 399 -2.80 -30.33 9.72
N GLN A 400 -3.51 -29.80 8.71
CA GLN A 400 -4.04 -30.60 7.61
C GLN A 400 -2.93 -31.23 6.75
N VAL A 401 -1.92 -30.45 6.35
CA VAL A 401 -0.79 -30.94 5.55
C VAL A 401 -0.02 -32.00 6.34
N LEU A 402 0.31 -31.73 7.60
CA LEU A 402 1.01 -32.69 8.46
C LEU A 402 0.23 -33.99 8.66
N ASN A 403 -1.10 -33.92 8.81
CA ASN A 403 -1.93 -35.12 8.93
C ASN A 403 -1.95 -35.96 7.64
N ASN A 404 -2.06 -35.31 6.47
CA ASN A 404 -2.12 -35.99 5.17
C ASN A 404 -0.81 -36.69 4.78
N VAL A 405 0.31 -36.19 5.30
CA VAL A 405 1.66 -36.64 4.95
C VAL A 405 2.23 -37.65 5.96
N SER A 406 1.62 -37.75 7.14
CA SER A 406 2.13 -38.51 8.30
C SER A 406 2.28 -40.04 8.13
N SER A 407 1.75 -40.64 7.06
CA SER A 407 1.79 -42.09 6.88
C SER A 407 3.00 -42.65 6.14
N GLU A 408 3.85 -41.83 5.47
CA GLU A 408 4.89 -42.35 4.56
C GLU A 408 6.29 -41.69 4.62
N LEU A 409 6.52 -40.65 5.44
CA LEU A 409 7.80 -39.89 5.41
C LEU A 409 8.78 -40.24 6.56
N ASN A 410 10.08 -40.05 6.29
CA ASN A 410 11.14 -40.15 7.29
C ASN A 410 11.28 -38.85 8.13
N GLU A 411 12.07 -38.88 9.22
CA GLU A 411 12.20 -37.75 10.17
C GLU A 411 12.78 -36.48 9.52
N ASP A 412 13.70 -36.63 8.56
CA ASP A 412 14.33 -35.51 7.86
C ASP A 412 13.37 -34.85 6.86
N GLU A 413 12.57 -35.65 6.15
CA GLU A 413 11.51 -35.18 5.24
C GLU A 413 10.38 -34.48 5.99
N LEU A 414 10.04 -34.96 7.19
CA LEU A 414 9.05 -34.32 8.05
C LEU A 414 9.56 -32.97 8.61
N ALA A 415 10.85 -32.88 8.94
CA ALA A 415 11.48 -31.64 9.37
C ALA A 415 11.49 -30.60 8.24
N TYR A 416 11.82 -31.02 7.02
CA TYR A 416 11.78 -30.18 5.82
C TYR A 416 10.39 -29.58 5.57
N ILE A 417 9.34 -30.40 5.63
CA ILE A 417 7.95 -29.93 5.40
C ILE A 417 7.51 -28.96 6.49
N LYS A 418 7.88 -29.19 7.76
CA LYS A 418 7.56 -28.27 8.85
C LYS A 418 8.22 -26.91 8.63
N GLU A 419 9.47 -26.90 8.18
CA GLU A 419 10.21 -25.67 7.89
C GLU A 419 9.58 -24.91 6.69
N ASP A 420 9.22 -25.62 5.62
CA ASP A 420 8.55 -25.03 4.45
C ASP A 420 7.19 -24.41 4.83
N LEU A 421 6.47 -25.07 5.74
CA LEU A 421 5.20 -24.57 6.28
C LEU A 421 5.34 -23.29 7.14
N GLU A 422 6.55 -22.90 7.57
CA GLU A 422 6.81 -21.61 8.23
C GLU A 422 7.06 -20.46 7.24
N SER A 423 7.06 -20.75 5.93
CA SER A 423 7.21 -19.74 4.88
C SER A 423 6.02 -18.75 4.85
N PRO A 424 6.26 -17.46 4.53
CA PRO A 424 5.18 -16.49 4.26
C PRO A 424 4.18 -16.96 3.19
N CYS A 425 4.61 -17.77 2.21
CA CYS A 425 3.73 -18.33 1.18
C CYS A 425 2.65 -19.26 1.77
N THR A 426 2.92 -19.90 2.91
CA THR A 426 1.96 -20.77 3.59
C THR A 426 0.79 -19.98 4.16
N GLU A 427 1.05 -18.76 4.67
CA GLU A 427 0.00 -17.85 5.12
C GLU A 427 -0.93 -17.46 3.97
N GLU A 428 -0.36 -17.14 2.81
CA GLU A 428 -1.13 -16.79 1.63
C GLU A 428 -2.02 -17.95 1.17
N ILE A 429 -1.47 -19.17 1.08
CA ILE A 429 -2.24 -20.36 0.68
C ILE A 429 -3.37 -20.66 1.67
N ALA A 430 -3.09 -20.60 2.97
CA ALA A 430 -4.08 -20.89 4.01
C ALA A 430 -5.26 -19.91 3.97
N VAL A 431 -4.97 -18.60 3.92
CA VAL A 431 -5.98 -17.55 3.79
C VAL A 431 -6.77 -17.70 2.49
N PHE A 432 -6.11 -18.05 1.39
CA PHE A 432 -6.77 -18.28 0.10
C PHE A 432 -7.77 -19.44 0.13
N ARG A 433 -7.43 -20.54 0.83
CA ARG A 433 -8.34 -21.69 0.96
C ARG A 433 -9.59 -21.35 1.78
N ALA A 434 -9.40 -20.70 2.93
CA ALA A 434 -10.52 -20.22 3.75
C ALA A 434 -11.41 -19.25 2.98
N PHE A 435 -10.79 -18.40 2.14
CA PHE A 435 -11.48 -17.51 1.22
C PHE A 435 -12.31 -18.27 0.17
N ALA A 436 -11.72 -19.27 -0.50
CA ALA A 436 -12.41 -20.09 -1.49
C ALA A 436 -13.60 -20.84 -0.91
N GLU A 437 -13.46 -21.38 0.31
CA GLU A 437 -14.54 -22.06 1.02
C GLU A 437 -15.67 -21.10 1.39
N THR A 438 -15.35 -19.88 1.85
CA THR A 438 -16.35 -18.85 2.17
C THR A 438 -17.16 -18.45 0.93
N VAL A 439 -16.50 -18.30 -0.22
CA VAL A 439 -17.16 -17.98 -1.50
C VAL A 439 -18.03 -19.14 -2.00
N ASP A 440 -17.58 -20.39 -1.81
CA ASP A 440 -18.35 -21.58 -2.22
C ASP A 440 -19.58 -21.84 -1.33
N GLN A 441 -19.51 -21.49 -0.04
CA GLN A 441 -20.63 -21.68 0.90
C GLN A 441 -21.84 -20.77 0.63
N ALA A 442 -21.66 -19.68 -0.13
CA ALA A 442 -22.67 -18.66 -0.39
C ALA A 442 -23.20 -18.71 -1.83
N LYS A 443 -23.69 -19.88 -2.26
CA LYS A 443 -24.25 -20.07 -3.62
C LYS A 443 -25.55 -19.30 -3.86
N ASP A 444 -26.37 -19.08 -2.82
CA ASP A 444 -27.67 -18.39 -2.87
C ASP A 444 -27.66 -17.00 -2.17
N ALA A 445 -26.49 -16.36 -2.08
CA ALA A 445 -26.31 -15.09 -1.40
C ALA A 445 -25.26 -14.21 -2.11
N PHE A 446 -25.22 -12.93 -1.76
CA PHE A 446 -24.10 -12.08 -2.08
C PHE A 446 -22.94 -12.31 -1.11
N VAL A 447 -21.72 -12.41 -1.63
CA VAL A 447 -20.50 -12.41 -0.82
C VAL A 447 -19.78 -11.10 -1.03
N VAL A 448 -19.69 -10.28 0.01
CA VAL A 448 -18.94 -9.02 -0.02
C VAL A 448 -17.62 -9.23 0.69
N ILE A 449 -16.53 -8.90 0.00
CA ILE A 449 -15.17 -9.22 0.44
C ILE A 449 -14.36 -7.93 0.56
N ASP A 450 -13.95 -7.66 1.78
CA ASP A 450 -12.89 -6.69 2.09
C ASP A 450 -11.53 -7.37 1.96
N THR A 451 -10.79 -7.05 0.90
CA THR A 451 -9.48 -7.64 0.65
C THR A 451 -8.40 -6.93 1.45
N ALA A 452 -7.34 -7.68 1.80
CA ALA A 452 -6.06 -7.14 2.23
C ALA A 452 -5.46 -6.17 1.18
N PRO A 453 -4.37 -5.43 1.50
CA PRO A 453 -3.72 -4.51 0.55
C PRO A 453 -3.32 -5.15 -0.79
N THR A 454 -3.22 -4.32 -1.83
CA THR A 454 -3.05 -4.68 -3.25
C THR A 454 -1.98 -5.75 -3.53
N GLY A 455 -0.79 -5.63 -2.92
CA GLY A 455 0.31 -6.58 -3.15
C GLY A 455 0.01 -8.00 -2.69
N HIS A 456 -0.59 -8.17 -1.50
CA HIS A 456 -0.97 -9.49 -0.99
C HIS A 456 -2.11 -10.12 -1.79
N THR A 457 -3.01 -9.31 -2.36
CA THR A 457 -4.16 -9.83 -3.12
C THR A 457 -3.76 -10.39 -4.47
N LEU A 458 -2.76 -9.80 -5.13
CA LEU A 458 -2.19 -10.35 -6.35
C LEU A 458 -1.32 -11.58 -6.06
N LEU A 459 -0.54 -11.56 -4.97
CA LEU A 459 0.20 -12.74 -4.49
C LEU A 459 -0.74 -13.91 -4.20
N LEU A 460 -1.92 -13.67 -3.62
CA LEU A 460 -2.96 -14.70 -3.45
C LEU A 460 -3.45 -15.28 -4.79
N LEU A 461 -3.59 -14.45 -5.83
CA LEU A 461 -4.01 -14.89 -7.16
C LEU A 461 -2.87 -15.63 -7.92
N ASP A 462 -1.63 -15.19 -7.76
CA ASP A 462 -0.44 -15.80 -8.34
C ASP A 462 -0.08 -17.11 -7.65
N ALA A 463 -0.22 -17.17 -6.32
CA ALA A 463 -0.12 -18.38 -5.52
C ALA A 463 -1.20 -19.36 -5.93
N ALA A 464 -2.44 -18.91 -6.18
CA ALA A 464 -3.49 -19.78 -6.70
C ALA A 464 -3.15 -20.38 -8.08
N GLN A 465 -2.57 -19.58 -8.99
CA GLN A 465 -2.13 -20.09 -10.31
C GLN A 465 -0.92 -21.02 -10.20
N SER A 466 0.04 -20.71 -9.34
CA SER A 466 1.25 -21.51 -9.13
C SER A 466 0.91 -22.82 -8.44
N TYR A 467 0.08 -22.78 -7.40
CA TYR A 467 -0.44 -23.94 -6.69
C TYR A 467 -1.31 -24.81 -7.60
N HIS A 468 -2.15 -24.21 -8.46
CA HIS A 468 -2.90 -24.95 -9.46
C HIS A 468 -1.97 -25.75 -10.40
N LYS A 469 -0.92 -25.10 -10.93
CA LYS A 469 0.09 -25.75 -11.79
C LYS A 469 0.93 -26.80 -11.06
N GLU A 470 1.25 -26.58 -9.80
CA GLU A 470 2.11 -27.47 -8.99
C GLU A 470 1.35 -28.71 -8.52
N VAL A 471 0.08 -28.56 -8.16
CA VAL A 471 -0.79 -29.69 -7.78
C VAL A 471 -1.24 -30.51 -9.00
N GLU A 472 -1.47 -29.87 -10.15
CA GLU A 472 -1.63 -30.57 -11.43
C GLU A 472 -0.41 -31.47 -11.75
N ARG A 473 0.79 -31.05 -11.33
CA ARG A 473 2.02 -31.84 -11.48
C ARG A 473 2.19 -32.95 -10.45
N THR A 474 1.66 -32.80 -9.23
CA THR A 474 1.89 -33.73 -8.10
C THR A 474 0.74 -34.70 -7.81
N GLN A 475 -0.33 -34.75 -8.63
CA GLN A 475 -1.49 -35.63 -8.41
C GLN A 475 -2.18 -35.47 -7.03
N GLY A 476 -2.01 -34.33 -6.37
CA GLY A 476 -2.73 -34.02 -5.13
C GLY A 476 -4.20 -33.68 -5.41
N ASP A 477 -5.12 -34.10 -4.55
CA ASP A 477 -6.54 -33.80 -4.69
C ASP A 477 -6.84 -32.40 -4.14
N LEU A 478 -6.95 -31.42 -5.04
CA LEU A 478 -7.34 -30.05 -4.72
C LEU A 478 -8.79 -30.02 -4.20
N PRO A 479 -9.11 -29.27 -3.12
CA PRO A 479 -10.49 -28.99 -2.75
C PRO A 479 -11.24 -28.35 -3.92
N GLU A 480 -12.45 -28.84 -4.22
CA GLU A 480 -13.25 -28.33 -5.34
C GLU A 480 -13.54 -26.82 -5.23
N SER A 481 -13.64 -26.29 -4.01
CA SER A 481 -13.80 -24.86 -3.74
C SER A 481 -12.66 -24.03 -4.36
N VAL A 482 -11.42 -24.52 -4.30
CA VAL A 482 -10.24 -23.84 -4.85
C VAL A 482 -10.21 -23.93 -6.37
N LYS A 483 -10.55 -25.10 -6.95
CA LYS A 483 -10.62 -25.28 -8.41
C LYS A 483 -11.64 -24.36 -9.07
N GLN A 484 -12.78 -24.14 -8.40
CA GLN A 484 -13.88 -23.35 -8.92
C GLN A 484 -13.71 -21.84 -8.70
N LEU A 485 -12.86 -21.43 -7.75
CA LEU A 485 -12.71 -20.03 -7.39
C LEU A 485 -12.10 -19.18 -8.51
N LEU A 486 -10.96 -19.57 -9.09
CA LEU A 486 -10.32 -18.77 -10.15
C LEU A 486 -11.21 -18.57 -11.39
N PRO A 487 -11.87 -19.61 -11.94
CA PRO A 487 -12.86 -19.42 -13.00
C PRO A 487 -14.00 -18.47 -12.61
N ARG A 488 -14.51 -18.58 -11.38
CA ARG A 488 -15.58 -17.72 -10.85
C ARG A 488 -15.13 -16.26 -10.68
N LEU A 489 -13.90 -16.02 -10.23
CA LEU A 489 -13.32 -14.67 -10.11
C LEU A 489 -13.12 -14.00 -11.48
N ARG A 490 -12.78 -14.79 -12.51
CA ARG A 490 -12.65 -14.31 -13.90
C ARG A 490 -13.99 -14.09 -14.60
N ASN A 491 -15.09 -14.60 -14.05
CA ASN A 491 -16.42 -14.50 -14.65
C ASN A 491 -17.12 -13.18 -14.24
N PRO A 492 -17.29 -12.21 -15.15
CA PRO A 492 -17.89 -10.91 -14.84
C PRO A 492 -19.40 -10.99 -14.49
N GLU A 493 -20.05 -12.11 -14.80
CA GLU A 493 -21.45 -12.37 -14.42
C GLU A 493 -21.57 -12.79 -12.94
N GLU A 494 -20.52 -13.40 -12.38
CA GLU A 494 -20.52 -13.94 -11.01
C GLU A 494 -19.70 -13.10 -10.03
N THR A 495 -18.62 -12.45 -10.49
CA THR A 495 -17.71 -11.67 -9.64
C THR A 495 -17.59 -10.23 -10.13
N PHE A 496 -17.63 -9.31 -9.17
CA PHE A 496 -17.51 -7.89 -9.36
C PHE A 496 -16.35 -7.36 -8.54
N ILE A 497 -15.31 -6.91 -9.23
CA ILE A 497 -14.17 -6.28 -8.58
C ILE A 497 -14.33 -4.76 -8.69
N SER A 498 -14.22 -4.08 -7.56
CA SER A 498 -14.23 -2.62 -7.49
C SER A 498 -12.91 -2.09 -6.96
N LEU A 499 -12.29 -1.18 -7.71
CA LEU A 499 -11.07 -0.50 -7.31
C LEU A 499 -11.41 0.74 -6.49
N VAL A 500 -11.09 0.72 -5.20
CA VAL A 500 -11.26 1.84 -4.28
C VAL A 500 -9.99 2.69 -4.29
N THR A 501 -10.15 3.98 -4.54
CA THR A 501 -9.06 4.95 -4.56
C THR A 501 -9.45 6.26 -3.89
N LEU A 502 -8.49 7.18 -3.76
CA LEU A 502 -8.69 8.55 -3.31
C LEU A 502 -8.47 9.48 -4.51
N PRO A 503 -9.08 10.68 -4.55
CA PRO A 503 -8.90 11.65 -5.62
C PRO A 503 -7.54 12.38 -5.56
N GLU A 504 -6.45 11.61 -5.49
CA GLU A 504 -5.07 12.07 -5.37
C GLU A 504 -4.17 11.29 -6.35
N ALA A 505 -3.02 11.89 -6.71
CA ALA A 505 -2.09 11.33 -7.69
C ALA A 505 -1.69 9.87 -7.42
N THR A 506 -1.02 9.63 -6.29
CA THR A 506 -0.45 8.33 -5.95
C THR A 506 -1.52 7.24 -5.82
N PRO A 507 -2.63 7.45 -5.08
CA PRO A 507 -3.72 6.47 -5.03
C PRO A 507 -4.32 6.13 -6.40
N VAL A 508 -4.47 7.10 -7.30
CA VAL A 508 -5.00 6.84 -8.66
C VAL A 508 -4.02 6.01 -9.48
N TYR A 509 -2.73 6.37 -9.52
CA TYR A 509 -1.72 5.61 -10.27
C TYR A 509 -1.50 4.20 -9.71
N GLU A 510 -1.63 4.01 -8.40
CA GLU A 510 -1.56 2.69 -7.77
C GLU A 510 -2.78 1.82 -8.08
N ALA A 511 -3.98 2.40 -8.06
CA ALA A 511 -5.18 1.71 -8.52
C ALA A 511 -5.09 1.35 -10.02
N GLY A 512 -4.48 2.23 -10.83
CA GLY A 512 -4.24 1.99 -12.25
C GLY A 512 -3.31 0.82 -12.52
N ARG A 513 -2.20 0.71 -11.77
CA ARG A 513 -1.31 -0.46 -11.86
C ARG A 513 -1.97 -1.75 -11.40
N LEU A 514 -2.71 -1.70 -10.29
CA LEU A 514 -3.49 -2.85 -9.84
C LEU A 514 -4.50 -3.30 -10.91
N GLN A 515 -5.13 -2.37 -11.64
CA GLN A 515 -5.99 -2.71 -12.77
C GLN A 515 -5.25 -3.48 -13.85
N GLU A 516 -4.04 -3.05 -14.24
CA GLU A 516 -3.23 -3.74 -15.24
C GLU A 516 -2.79 -5.14 -14.77
N ASP A 517 -2.45 -5.31 -13.49
CA ASP A 517 -2.14 -6.62 -12.93
C ASP A 517 -3.36 -7.55 -12.89
N LEU A 518 -4.55 -7.03 -12.56
CA LEU A 518 -5.79 -7.80 -12.66
C LEU A 518 -6.09 -8.20 -14.12
N ARG A 519 -5.86 -7.31 -15.08
CA ARG A 519 -6.01 -7.60 -16.52
C ARG A 519 -5.06 -8.69 -17.00
N ARG A 520 -3.82 -8.69 -16.52
CA ARG A 520 -2.86 -9.80 -16.77
C ARG A 520 -3.41 -11.13 -16.26
N ALA A 521 -4.09 -11.13 -15.11
CA ALA A 521 -4.77 -12.29 -14.56
C ALA A 521 -6.12 -12.62 -15.24
N GLN A 522 -6.48 -11.92 -16.32
CA GLN A 522 -7.76 -12.03 -17.05
C GLN A 522 -8.98 -11.64 -16.21
N ILE A 523 -8.82 -10.65 -15.35
CA ILE A 523 -9.87 -10.12 -14.48
C ILE A 523 -10.04 -8.64 -14.78
N GLU A 524 -11.25 -8.24 -15.19
CA GLU A 524 -11.56 -6.84 -15.48
C GLU A 524 -12.32 -6.20 -14.31
N PRO A 525 -11.82 -5.09 -13.72
CA PRO A 525 -12.55 -4.35 -12.70
C PRO A 525 -13.87 -3.78 -13.26
N ALA A 526 -14.96 -3.99 -12.53
CA ALA A 526 -16.29 -3.51 -12.91
C ALA A 526 -16.49 -2.02 -12.61
N TRP A 527 -15.92 -1.53 -11.49
CA TRP A 527 -16.13 -0.18 -10.99
C TRP A 527 -14.86 0.43 -10.39
N TRP A 528 -14.74 1.75 -10.52
CA TRP A 528 -13.82 2.57 -9.72
C TRP A 528 -14.60 3.41 -8.72
N ILE A 529 -14.22 3.31 -7.45
CA ILE A 529 -14.87 4.00 -6.34
C ILE A 529 -13.90 5.07 -5.83
N ILE A 530 -14.22 6.34 -6.10
CA ILE A 530 -13.46 7.49 -5.62
C ILE A 530 -13.97 7.85 -4.23
N ASN A 531 -13.21 7.48 -3.20
CA ASN A 531 -13.61 7.64 -1.81
C ASN A 531 -13.08 8.94 -1.18
N GLN A 532 -13.74 9.40 -0.11
CA GLN A 532 -13.34 10.54 0.71
C GLN A 532 -13.11 11.85 -0.06
N SER A 533 -13.94 12.14 -1.05
CA SER A 533 -13.79 13.35 -1.87
C SER A 533 -14.36 14.59 -1.18
N TYR A 534 -13.60 15.69 -1.14
CA TYR A 534 -14.11 17.00 -0.74
C TYR A 534 -14.97 17.66 -1.83
N HIS A 535 -14.88 17.19 -3.08
CA HIS A 535 -15.64 17.74 -4.22
C HIS A 535 -17.15 17.78 -3.99
N GLU A 536 -17.70 16.76 -3.34
CA GLU A 536 -19.14 16.57 -3.13
C GLU A 536 -19.62 17.02 -1.73
N THR A 537 -18.74 17.62 -0.90
CA THR A 537 -19.14 18.06 0.47
C THR A 537 -19.79 19.44 0.51
N GLY A 538 -19.57 20.27 -0.52
CA GLY A 538 -20.05 21.65 -0.53
C GLY A 538 -19.41 22.55 0.54
N THR A 539 -18.25 22.17 1.06
CA THR A 539 -17.50 22.95 2.08
C THR A 539 -17.16 24.36 1.59
N THR A 540 -17.18 25.31 2.52
CA THR A 540 -16.88 26.72 2.28
C THR A 540 -15.52 27.13 2.82
N ASP A 541 -14.86 26.25 3.57
CA ASP A 541 -13.52 26.47 4.08
C ASP A 541 -12.53 26.67 2.93
N PRO A 542 -11.77 27.78 2.89
CA PRO A 542 -10.81 28.08 1.84
C PRO A 542 -9.82 26.95 1.54
N VAL A 543 -9.32 26.26 2.58
CA VAL A 543 -8.36 25.16 2.39
C VAL A 543 -9.05 23.95 1.78
N LEU A 544 -10.22 23.57 2.30
CA LEU A 544 -10.95 22.40 1.83
C LEU A 544 -11.59 22.62 0.45
N ALA A 545 -12.05 23.83 0.15
CA ALA A 545 -12.52 24.22 -1.18
C ALA A 545 -11.38 24.14 -2.20
N GLY A 546 -10.16 24.52 -1.81
CA GLY A 546 -8.97 24.35 -2.64
C GLY A 546 -8.69 22.88 -2.91
N ARG A 547 -8.74 22.03 -1.88
CA ARG A 547 -8.62 20.57 -2.03
C ARG A 547 -9.68 20.00 -2.97
N ALA A 548 -10.94 20.36 -2.78
CA ALA A 548 -12.06 19.96 -3.63
C ALA A 548 -11.85 20.36 -5.12
N TYR A 549 -11.24 21.52 -5.37
CA TYR A 549 -10.85 21.94 -6.71
C TYR A 549 -9.67 21.12 -7.25
N ALA A 550 -8.64 20.87 -6.44
CA ALA A 550 -7.45 20.10 -6.80
C ALA A 550 -7.76 18.63 -7.14
N GLU A 551 -8.79 18.06 -6.53
CA GLU A 551 -9.32 16.71 -6.80
C GLU A 551 -9.87 16.56 -8.23
N ARG A 552 -10.35 17.63 -8.86
CA ARG A 552 -10.99 17.58 -10.20
C ARG A 552 -10.10 16.93 -11.25
N LYS A 553 -8.79 17.20 -11.20
CA LYS A 553 -7.81 16.60 -12.14
C LYS A 553 -7.87 15.08 -12.04
N TRP A 554 -7.79 14.54 -10.82
CA TRP A 554 -7.70 13.11 -10.56
C TRP A 554 -9.03 12.39 -10.76
N ILE A 555 -10.13 13.05 -10.42
CA ILE A 555 -11.47 12.51 -10.70
C ILE A 555 -11.69 12.39 -12.23
N LYS A 556 -11.27 13.39 -13.01
CA LYS A 556 -11.30 13.31 -14.48
C LYS A 556 -10.40 12.21 -15.01
N GLU A 557 -9.17 12.11 -14.50
CA GLU A 557 -8.22 11.05 -14.89
C GLU A 557 -8.84 9.65 -14.71
N VAL A 558 -9.46 9.39 -13.55
CA VAL A 558 -10.16 8.11 -13.30
C VAL A 558 -11.26 7.88 -14.34
N LYS A 559 -12.10 8.89 -14.58
CA LYS A 559 -13.25 8.79 -15.49
C LYS A 559 -12.85 8.61 -16.96
N GLU A 560 -11.79 9.27 -17.40
CA GLU A 560 -11.40 9.36 -18.81
C GLU A 560 -10.37 8.29 -19.21
N SER A 561 -9.45 7.94 -18.31
CA SER A 561 -8.31 7.08 -18.62
C SER A 561 -8.45 5.65 -18.11
N TYR A 562 -9.16 5.43 -16.99
CA TYR A 562 -9.13 4.14 -16.29
C TYR A 562 -10.47 3.41 -16.25
N ALA A 563 -11.54 4.10 -15.87
CA ALA A 563 -12.77 3.48 -15.41
C ALA A 563 -13.87 3.45 -16.50
N ASN A 564 -14.42 2.27 -16.76
CA ASN A 564 -15.65 2.15 -17.55
C ASN A 564 -16.88 2.66 -16.77
N LYS A 565 -16.91 2.42 -15.46
CA LYS A 565 -17.91 2.92 -14.52
C LYS A 565 -17.22 3.46 -13.28
N THR A 566 -17.72 4.58 -12.77
CA THR A 566 -17.16 5.21 -11.57
C THR A 566 -18.26 5.79 -10.70
N CYS A 567 -18.06 5.73 -9.39
CA CYS A 567 -18.88 6.43 -8.41
C CYS A 567 -17.99 7.22 -7.44
N ILE A 568 -18.60 8.20 -6.78
CA ILE A 568 -17.92 9.09 -5.83
C ILE A 568 -18.58 9.01 -4.46
N ILE A 569 -17.76 9.00 -3.41
CA ILE A 569 -18.21 9.04 -2.02
C ILE A 569 -17.65 10.32 -1.39
N PRO A 570 -18.53 11.22 -0.88
CA PRO A 570 -18.09 12.44 -0.23
C PRO A 570 -17.29 12.13 1.04
N TRP A 571 -16.39 13.03 1.40
CA TRP A 571 -15.69 12.95 2.68
C TRP A 571 -16.69 13.03 3.84
N GLN A 572 -16.46 12.19 4.87
CA GLN A 572 -17.24 12.16 6.10
C GLN A 572 -16.30 12.04 7.30
N ALA A 573 -16.62 12.76 8.37
CA ALA A 573 -15.73 12.87 9.52
C ALA A 573 -15.69 11.62 10.37
N ASP A 574 -16.86 11.09 10.71
CA ASP A 574 -16.95 9.84 11.42
C ASP A 574 -16.41 8.75 10.49
N GLN A 575 -15.44 7.95 10.97
CA GLN A 575 -15.34 6.59 10.46
C GLN A 575 -16.78 6.07 10.48
N ILE A 576 -17.30 5.63 9.33
CA ILE A 576 -18.70 5.28 9.19
C ILE A 576 -18.95 4.06 10.07
N LYS A 577 -19.19 4.32 11.35
CA LYS A 577 -19.35 3.36 12.43
C LYS A 577 -20.83 3.37 12.77
N GLY A 578 -21.40 2.19 12.77
CA GLY A 578 -22.82 1.97 13.01
C GLY A 578 -23.64 1.89 11.73
N LEU A 579 -24.59 0.95 11.76
CA LEU A 579 -25.46 0.58 10.65
C LEU A 579 -26.23 1.77 10.06
N GLU A 580 -26.65 2.75 10.89
CA GLU A 580 -27.44 3.90 10.43
C GLU A 580 -26.65 4.88 9.54
N LYS A 581 -25.35 5.07 9.82
CA LYS A 581 -24.48 5.91 8.97
C LYS A 581 -24.12 5.20 7.67
N LEU A 582 -23.89 3.88 7.72
CA LEU A 582 -23.72 3.05 6.52
C LEU A 582 -24.97 3.10 5.65
N LYS A 583 -26.17 2.98 6.24
CA LYS A 583 -27.43 3.14 5.51
C LYS A 583 -27.54 4.51 4.84
N ALA A 584 -27.14 5.59 5.52
CA ALA A 584 -27.20 6.95 4.96
C ALA A 584 -26.35 7.12 3.69
N LEU A 585 -25.21 6.44 3.57
CA LEU A 585 -24.38 6.43 2.35
C LEU A 585 -25.05 5.71 1.18
N THR A 586 -25.90 4.73 1.48
CA THR A 586 -26.48 3.81 0.48
C THR A 586 -27.91 4.19 0.06
N LYS A 587 -28.41 5.33 0.57
CA LYS A 587 -29.76 5.85 0.31
C LYS A 587 -29.86 6.61 -1.01
#